data_AF-Q2V3J6-F1
#
_entry.id   AF-Q2V3J6-F1
#
_cell.length_a   1.000
_cell.length_b   1.000
_cell.length_c   1.000
_cell.angle_alpha   90.00
_cell.angle_beta   90.00
_cell.angle_gamma   90.00
#
_symmetry.space_group_name_H-M   'P 1'
#
loop_
_entity.id
_entity.type
_entity.pdbx_description
1 polymer ?
#
loop_
_entity_poly.entity_id
_entity_poly.type
_entity_poly.pdbx_seq_one_letter_code
_entity_poly.pdbx_strand_id
1 'polypeptide(L)' 'MAKTQNFVCFTAVLLILILVSTEIPMIEGKTCKLFRGECPVDPCEPEKCDECCKATFGKQICGKCEQESTELHCHCRR' A
#
# COMPACT_ATOMS: atom_id res chain seq x y z
N MET A 1 43.82 2.20 -30.41
CA MET A 1 42.99 2.72 -29.30
C MET A 1 41.86 1.72 -29.02
N ALA A 2 42.11 0.67 -28.22
CA ALA A 2 41.13 -0.38 -27.92
C ALA A 2 40.60 -0.32 -26.46
N LYS A 3 41.21 0.51 -25.61
CA LYS A 3 40.87 0.63 -24.18
C LYS A 3 39.51 1.32 -23.95
N THR A 4 39.04 2.14 -24.88
CA THR A 4 37.81 2.92 -24.74
C THR A 4 36.54 2.11 -25.03
N GLN A 5 36.56 1.12 -25.92
CA GLN A 5 35.38 0.31 -26.24
C GLN A 5 34.97 -0.64 -25.11
N ASN A 6 35.95 -1.27 -24.43
CA ASN A 6 35.65 -2.17 -23.31
C ASN A 6 35.06 -1.43 -22.10
N PHE A 7 35.41 -0.15 -21.91
CA PHE A 7 34.91 0.64 -20.80
C PHE A 7 33.42 0.97 -20.94
N VAL A 8 32.96 1.28 -22.16
CA VAL A 8 31.55 1.61 -22.44
C VAL A 8 30.62 0.41 -22.28
N CYS A 9 31.05 -0.79 -22.67
CA CYS A 9 30.26 -2.01 -22.42
C CYS A 9 30.13 -2.30 -20.91
N PHE A 10 31.20 -2.07 -20.14
CA PHE A 10 31.17 -2.36 -18.72
C PHE A 10 30.23 -1.42 -17.95
N THR A 11 30.22 -0.13 -18.30
CA THR A 11 29.30 0.84 -17.68
C THR A 11 27.84 0.54 -18.02
N ALA A 12 27.54 0.11 -19.26
CA ALA A 12 26.19 -0.28 -19.65
C ALA A 12 25.68 -1.51 -18.86
N VAL A 13 26.51 -2.55 -18.71
CA VAL A 13 26.15 -3.74 -17.92
C VAL A 13 25.98 -3.39 -16.44
N LEU A 14 26.83 -2.52 -15.89
CA LEU A 14 26.72 -2.07 -14.50
C LEU A 14 25.41 -1.30 -14.26
N LEU A 15 25.00 -0.42 -15.19
CA LEU A 15 23.73 0.30 -15.08
C LEU A 15 22.52 -0.64 -15.12
N ILE A 16 22.55 -1.67 -15.97
CA ILE A 16 21.48 -2.69 -16.02
C ILE A 16 21.44 -3.48 -14.71
N LEU A 17 22.60 -3.86 -14.16
CA LEU A 17 22.68 -4.54 -12.86
C LEU A 17 22.15 -3.67 -11.72
N ILE A 18 22.43 -2.36 -11.71
CA ILE A 18 21.89 -1.43 -10.72
C ILE A 18 20.37 -1.33 -10.85
N LEU A 19 19.84 -1.22 -12.08
CA LEU A 19 18.39 -1.16 -12.33
C LEU A 19 17.66 -2.46 -11.95
N VAL A 20 18.30 -3.62 -12.10
CA VAL A 20 17.74 -4.91 -11.69
C VAL A 20 17.90 -5.16 -10.19
N SER A 21 18.95 -4.63 -9.56
CA SER A 21 19.22 -4.76 -8.11
C SER A 21 18.48 -3.73 -7.28
N THR A 22 17.99 -2.64 -7.88
CA THR A 22 16.85 -1.93 -7.30
C THR A 22 15.64 -2.84 -7.47
N GLU A 23 15.57 -3.85 -6.61
CA GLU A 23 14.34 -4.53 -6.26
C GLU A 23 13.27 -3.46 -6.23
N ILE A 24 12.33 -3.52 -7.18
CA ILE A 24 11.16 -2.65 -7.22
C ILE A 24 10.68 -2.65 -5.78
N PRO A 25 10.78 -1.52 -5.04
CA PRO A 25 10.38 -1.53 -3.65
C PRO A 25 8.97 -2.05 -3.71
N MET A 26 8.72 -3.19 -3.09
CA MET A 26 7.36 -3.61 -2.84
C MET A 26 6.84 -2.47 -2.00
N ILE A 27 6.20 -1.52 -2.68
CA ILE A 27 5.34 -0.54 -2.06
C ILE A 27 4.29 -1.47 -1.49
N GLU A 28 4.53 -1.94 -0.26
CA GLU A 28 3.49 -2.36 0.68
C GLU A 28 2.65 -1.11 0.91
N GLY A 29 2.01 -0.62 -0.16
CA GLY A 29 1.05 0.44 -0.14
C GLY A 29 -0.13 -0.21 0.49
N LYS A 30 -0.15 -0.20 1.83
CA LYS A 30 -1.19 -0.65 2.75
C LYS A 30 -2.45 -1.01 1.98
N THR A 31 -2.53 -2.26 1.52
CA THR A 31 -3.49 -2.63 0.48
C THR A 31 -4.81 -2.95 1.18
N CYS A 32 -5.59 -1.91 1.52
CA CYS A 32 -6.88 -1.98 2.21
C CYS A 32 -7.95 -2.80 1.46
N LYS A 33 -7.72 -4.09 1.27
CA LYS A 33 -8.48 -5.00 0.41
C LYS A 33 -9.17 -6.07 1.22
N LEU A 34 -8.51 -6.58 2.26
CA LEU A 34 -9.00 -7.72 3.03
C LEU A 34 -9.95 -7.26 4.12
N PHE A 35 -11.23 -7.58 4.01
CA PHE A 35 -12.22 -7.27 5.04
C PHE A 35 -11.87 -7.97 6.36
N ARG A 36 -11.88 -7.21 7.46
CA ARG A 36 -11.58 -7.70 8.80
C ARG A 36 -12.79 -7.70 9.73
N GLY A 37 -13.75 -6.83 9.47
CA GLY A 37 -14.95 -6.64 10.28
C GLY A 37 -15.46 -5.21 10.17
N GLU A 38 -16.35 -4.85 11.08
CA GLU A 38 -17.03 -3.56 11.09
C GLU A 38 -16.82 -2.84 12.42
N CYS A 39 -17.07 -1.54 12.39
CA CYS A 39 -17.04 -0.67 13.56
C CYS A 39 -18.39 0.04 13.69
N PRO A 40 -19.03 0.09 14.88
CA PRO A 40 -20.32 0.74 15.04
C PRO A 40 -20.15 2.26 15.11
N VAL A 41 -20.05 2.91 13.95
CA VAL A 41 -19.91 4.37 13.81
C VAL A 41 -21.14 4.92 13.09
N ASP A 42 -22.00 5.61 13.83
CA ASP A 42 -23.21 6.26 13.33
C ASP A 42 -23.25 7.75 13.77
N PRO A 43 -23.35 8.72 12.85
CA PRO A 43 -23.23 8.55 11.41
C PRO A 43 -21.81 8.11 11.00
N CYS A 44 -21.70 7.30 9.94
CA CYS A 44 -20.40 6.85 9.48
C CYS A 44 -19.61 8.01 8.88
N GLU A 45 -18.67 8.54 9.67
CA GLU A 45 -17.70 9.56 9.28
C GLU A 45 -16.34 8.88 8.97
N PRO A 46 -15.68 9.20 7.83
CA PRO A 46 -14.46 8.50 7.40
C PRO A 46 -13.34 8.51 8.43
N GLU A 47 -13.11 9.65 9.10
CA GLU A 47 -12.05 9.78 10.12
C GLU A 47 -12.37 8.94 11.36
N LYS A 48 -13.60 9.02 11.89
CA LYS A 48 -14.05 8.21 13.03
C LYS A 48 -14.04 6.72 12.72
N CYS A 49 -14.42 6.35 11.49
CA CYS A 49 -14.36 4.98 11.01
C CYS A 49 -12.91 4.46 10.98
N ASP A 50 -11.98 5.23 10.42
CA ASP A 50 -10.57 4.86 10.36
C ASP A 50 -9.93 4.79 11.75
N GLU A 51 -10.25 5.73 12.65
CA GLU A 51 -9.83 5.68 14.06
C GLU A 51 -10.37 4.45 14.80
N CYS A 52 -11.67 4.16 14.66
CA CYS A 52 -12.29 2.99 15.28
C CYS A 52 -11.64 1.69 14.78
N CYS A 53 -11.44 1.58 13.46
CA CYS A 53 -10.80 0.41 12.87
C CYS A 53 -9.35 0.24 13.34
N LYS A 54 -8.58 1.34 13.45
CA LYS A 54 -7.21 1.30 14.00
C LYS A 54 -7.17 0.95 15.48
N ALA A 55 -8.13 1.42 16.27
CA ALA A 55 -8.24 1.09 17.69
C ALA A 55 -8.61 -0.38 17.90
N THR A 56 -9.51 -0.91 17.08
CA THR A 56 -10.06 -2.28 17.21
C THR A 56 -9.10 -3.34 16.66
N PHE A 57 -8.51 -3.10 15.49
CA PHE A 57 -7.73 -4.10 14.77
C PHE A 57 -6.24 -3.74 14.63
N GLY A 58 -5.83 -2.55 15.06
CA GLY A 58 -4.44 -2.08 15.04
C GLY A 58 -4.10 -1.13 13.87
N LYS A 59 -2.92 -0.52 13.96
CA LYS A 59 -2.49 0.58 13.07
C LYS A 59 -2.40 0.22 11.58
N GLN A 60 -2.28 -1.06 11.23
CA GLN A 60 -2.17 -1.53 9.84
C GLN A 60 -3.51 -1.70 9.13
N ILE A 61 -4.62 -1.27 9.73
CA ILE A 61 -5.97 -1.31 9.13
C ILE A 61 -6.37 0.05 8.58
N CYS A 62 -7.31 0.02 7.64
CA CYS A 62 -8.00 1.16 7.05
C CYS A 62 -9.49 1.05 7.38
N GLY A 63 -10.10 2.13 7.85
CA GLY A 63 -11.56 2.23 7.92
C GLY A 63 -12.13 2.93 6.70
N LYS A 64 -13.24 2.41 6.17
CA LYS A 64 -13.97 3.03 5.07
C LYS A 64 -15.46 2.92 5.29
N CYS A 65 -16.17 4.03 5.10
CA CYS A 65 -17.62 4.00 5.06
C CYS A 65 -18.08 3.48 3.70
N GLU A 66 -18.87 2.41 3.73
CA GLU A 66 -19.45 1.77 2.56
C GLU A 66 -20.96 1.67 2.74
N GLN A 67 -21.70 1.90 1.66
CA GLN A 67 -23.16 1.82 1.72
C GLN A 67 -23.58 0.36 1.55
N GLU A 68 -24.31 -0.14 2.54
CA GLU A 68 -24.99 -1.44 2.49
C GLU A 68 -26.51 -1.22 2.50
N SER A 69 -27.17 -1.55 1.39
CA SER A 69 -28.60 -1.30 1.18
C SER A 69 -28.97 0.18 1.33
N THR A 70 -29.47 0.59 2.49
CA THR A 70 -29.89 1.97 2.79
C THR A 70 -29.03 2.66 3.83
N GLU A 71 -28.10 1.94 4.47
CA GLU A 71 -27.33 2.42 5.62
C GLU A 71 -25.83 2.51 5.26
N LEU A 72 -25.10 3.41 5.94
CA LEU A 72 -23.66 3.58 5.75
C LEU A 72 -22.93 2.84 6.88
N HIS A 73 -22.21 1.79 6.55
CA HIS A 73 -21.48 0.96 7.50
C HIS A 73 -19.98 1.29 7.46
N CYS A 74 -19.33 1.24 8.61
CA CYS A 74 -17.88 1.38 8.69
C CYS A 74 -17.20 0.01 8.53
N HIS A 75 -16.55 -0.21 7.39
CA HIS A 75 -15.83 -1.44 7.08
C HIS A 75 -14.33 -1.28 7.33
N CYS A 76 -13.78 -2.19 8.13
CA CYS A 76 -12.36 -2.25 8.45
C CYS A 76 -11.65 -3.24 7.52
N ARG A 77 -10.62 -2.76 6.81
CA ARG A 77 -9.87 -3.55 5.81
C ARG A 77 -8.36 -3.51 6.09
N ARG A 78 -7.67 -4.64 5.88
CA ARG A 78 -6.20 -4.70 5.83
C ARG A 78 -5.71 -4.58 4.41
#